data_AF-A0A553M2L6-F1
#
_entry.id   AF-A0A553M2L6-F1
#
_cell.length_a   1.000
_cell.length_b   1.000
_cell.length_c   1.000
_cell.angle_alpha   90.00
_cell.angle_beta   90.00
_cell.angle_gamma   90.00
#
_symmetry.space_group_name_H-M   'P 1'
#
loop_
_entity.id
_entity.type
_entity.pdbx_description
1 polymer ?
#
loop_
_entity_poly.entity_id
_entity_poly.type
_entity_poly.pdbx_seq_one_letter_code
_entity_poly.pdbx_strand_id
1 'polypeptide(L)'
;MPTRPFAWLRHPLQYAYRSFLYRHPVRLADDGLLRRMAARTTVPTDGPLSAEEKGIVAAIRRKTAEHNRNNVTRTAAYLAFFERHREIHWAFLAHLVSRNGGWNMTDLRGGLLPFLLPEQIIAPLFLFLERANALIFHDAYPQLLLYEESKRRETPLFHLLPALAVSSFMKPMWEHFWETGNAALLTVALIINEQQYIQLRVIEHPFFRTRVLSSWPFIVEQWLGFNDVLIPYAKGRRVALAGTTVRDFADVHHRIHIGKTLYSLLLFDARLFRGACRFARCVPHSGSRADFWPQSFAETPDGHRFYSPRLEEAWPDLAHPFHDHRDWFTDEAIMQALETLPLPASGDMTSRYERHLVMMKTAAIAAAKSTSS
;
A
#
# COMPACT_ATOMS: atom_id res chain seq x y z
N MET A 1 4.31 41.52 -25.77
CA MET A 1 5.46 41.48 -24.83
C MET A 1 6.07 42.88 -24.75
N PRO A 2 6.67 43.32 -23.62
CA PRO A 2 7.40 42.50 -22.65
C PRO A 2 6.92 42.66 -21.18
N THR A 3 6.65 41.54 -20.51
CA THR A 3 7.50 40.83 -19.52
C THR A 3 7.54 41.49 -18.14
N ARG A 4 7.00 40.78 -17.13
CA ARG A 4 7.49 40.88 -15.75
C ARG A 4 8.05 39.52 -15.31
N PRO A 5 9.30 39.45 -14.81
CA PRO A 5 10.08 38.22 -14.80
C PRO A 5 10.30 37.71 -13.37
N PHE A 6 9.40 36.92 -12.79
CA PHE A 6 9.71 36.23 -11.51
C PHE A 6 8.93 34.91 -11.35
N ALA A 7 8.99 34.06 -12.38
CA ALA A 7 8.46 32.69 -12.31
C ALA A 7 9.46 31.67 -11.73
N TRP A 8 10.69 32.08 -11.36
CA TRP A 8 11.81 31.16 -11.08
C TRP A 8 12.30 31.12 -9.64
N LEU A 9 11.55 31.64 -8.65
CA LEU A 9 11.96 31.64 -7.23
C LEU A 9 11.12 30.75 -6.29
N ARG A 10 10.25 29.86 -6.78
CA ARG A 10 9.46 28.96 -5.91
C ARG A 10 10.15 27.64 -5.51
N HIS A 11 11.37 27.35 -5.98
CA HIS A 11 12.00 26.05 -5.76
C HIS A 11 13.15 25.89 -4.73
N PRO A 12 13.76 26.94 -4.13
CA PRO A 12 14.83 26.72 -3.14
C PRO A 12 14.29 26.40 -1.74
N LEU A 13 13.17 26.99 -1.32
CA LEU A 13 12.61 26.76 0.02
C LEU A 13 11.96 25.38 0.18
N GLN A 14 11.32 24.85 -0.86
CA GLN A 14 10.83 23.45 -0.86
C GLN A 14 11.98 22.45 -0.87
N TYR A 15 13.08 22.74 -1.55
CA TYR A 15 14.28 21.90 -1.55
C TYR A 15 14.99 21.93 -0.19
N ALA A 16 15.17 23.11 0.41
CA ALA A 16 15.72 23.25 1.76
C ALA A 16 14.81 22.65 2.84
N TYR A 17 13.48 22.78 2.69
CA TYR A 17 12.48 22.15 3.57
C TYR A 17 12.47 20.62 3.43
N ARG A 18 12.61 20.09 2.20
CA ARG A 18 12.83 18.66 1.94
C ARG A 18 14.15 18.21 2.57
N SER A 19 15.25 18.94 2.36
CA SER A 19 16.57 18.61 2.93
C SER A 19 16.60 18.66 4.46
N PHE A 20 15.77 19.49 5.09
CA PHE A 20 15.63 19.56 6.55
C PHE A 20 14.76 18.43 7.15
N LEU A 21 13.74 17.96 6.42
CA LEU A 21 12.91 16.81 6.82
C LEU A 21 13.63 15.47 6.62
N TYR A 22 14.57 15.39 5.67
CA TYR A 22 15.32 14.19 5.34
C TYR A 22 16.78 14.30 5.82
N ARG A 23 17.03 13.96 7.09
CA ARG A 23 18.38 13.54 7.52
C ARG A 23 18.88 12.46 6.56
N HIS A 24 20.18 12.49 6.22
CA HIS A 24 20.76 11.78 5.06
C HIS A 24 20.14 10.39 4.79
N PRO A 25 19.59 10.15 3.59
CA PRO A 25 18.94 8.88 3.29
C PRO A 25 19.91 7.71 3.42
N VAL A 26 19.38 6.55 3.78
CA VAL A 26 20.15 5.30 3.81
C VAL A 26 20.33 4.81 2.38
N ARG A 27 21.58 4.64 1.97
CA ARG A 27 21.93 4.09 0.66
C ARG A 27 21.72 2.57 0.65
N LEU A 28 20.92 2.07 -0.27
CA LEU A 28 20.60 0.65 -0.46
C LEU A 28 21.34 0.02 -1.64
N ALA A 29 21.64 0.81 -2.66
CA ALA A 29 22.33 0.37 -3.88
C ALA A 29 23.28 1.45 -4.38
N ASP A 30 24.34 1.03 -5.07
CA ASP A 30 25.23 1.92 -5.83
C ASP A 30 24.93 1.83 -7.34
N ASP A 31 25.45 2.78 -8.12
CA ASP A 31 25.26 2.84 -9.56
C ASP A 31 25.77 1.60 -10.30
N GLY A 32 26.72 0.88 -9.73
CA GLY A 32 27.25 -0.36 -10.29
C GLY A 32 26.24 -1.50 -10.16
N LEU A 33 25.63 -1.65 -8.98
CA LEU A 33 24.56 -2.60 -8.71
C LEU A 33 23.34 -2.30 -9.57
N LEU A 34 22.89 -1.04 -9.62
CA LEU A 34 21.72 -0.64 -10.41
C LEU A 34 21.91 -0.97 -11.90
N ARG A 35 23.08 -0.66 -12.48
CA ARG A 35 23.40 -1.00 -13.87
C ARG A 35 23.42 -2.50 -14.11
N ARG A 36 23.99 -3.30 -13.20
CA ARG A 36 23.96 -4.77 -13.32
C ARG A 36 22.54 -5.33 -13.27
N MET A 37 21.68 -4.77 -12.42
CA MET A 37 20.28 -5.20 -12.32
C MET A 37 19.49 -4.84 -13.58
N ALA A 38 19.68 -3.64 -14.13
CA ALA A 38 19.07 -3.24 -15.40
C ALA A 38 19.54 -4.11 -16.57
N ALA A 39 20.82 -4.47 -16.62
CA ALA A 39 21.31 -5.39 -17.66
C ALA A 39 20.70 -6.80 -17.57
N ARG A 40 20.25 -7.24 -16.39
CA ARG A 40 19.63 -8.57 -16.20
C ARG A 40 18.15 -8.61 -16.60
N THR A 41 17.46 -7.47 -16.72
CA THR A 41 16.04 -7.44 -17.14
C THR A 41 15.86 -7.71 -18.63
N THR A 42 16.89 -7.47 -19.45
CA THR A 42 16.83 -7.63 -20.92
C THR A 42 17.11 -9.04 -21.41
N VAL A 43 17.49 -9.96 -20.51
CA VAL A 43 17.75 -11.36 -20.85
C VAL A 43 16.40 -12.09 -21.01
N PRO A 44 16.03 -12.53 -22.22
CA PRO A 44 14.80 -13.29 -22.42
C PRO A 44 14.78 -14.52 -21.51
N THR A 45 13.61 -14.85 -20.99
CA THR A 45 13.46 -16.09 -20.21
C THR A 45 13.19 -17.25 -21.16
N ASP A 46 13.96 -18.32 -20.98
CA ASP A 46 14.06 -19.50 -21.81
C ASP A 46 12.74 -20.25 -22.04
N GLY A 47 12.63 -20.85 -23.24
CA GLY A 47 11.95 -22.13 -23.53
C GLY A 47 10.46 -22.31 -23.17
N PRO A 48 9.81 -23.36 -23.72
CA PRO A 48 8.50 -23.77 -23.24
C PRO A 48 8.60 -24.35 -21.82
N LEU A 49 7.68 -23.95 -20.93
CA LEU A 49 7.60 -24.50 -19.57
C LEU A 49 7.42 -26.02 -19.58
N SER A 50 8.16 -26.70 -18.71
CA SER A 50 7.95 -28.12 -18.40
C SER A 50 6.57 -28.39 -17.79
N ALA A 51 6.14 -29.65 -17.77
CA ALA A 51 4.88 -30.04 -17.14
C ALA A 51 4.85 -29.72 -15.64
N GLU A 52 5.98 -29.86 -14.96
CA GLU A 52 6.12 -29.54 -13.54
C GLU A 52 5.97 -28.04 -13.28
N GLU A 53 6.65 -27.20 -14.05
CA GLU A 53 6.57 -25.74 -13.92
C GLU A 53 5.17 -25.22 -14.22
N LYS A 54 4.47 -25.80 -15.21
CA LYS A 54 3.04 -25.51 -15.45
C LYS A 54 2.20 -25.85 -14.22
N GLY A 55 2.49 -26.97 -13.55
CA GLY A 55 1.85 -27.36 -12.30
C GLY A 55 2.08 -26.35 -11.17
N ILE A 56 3.32 -25.88 -11.00
CA ILE A 56 3.69 -24.85 -10.02
C ILE A 56 2.92 -23.55 -10.29
N VAL A 57 2.99 -23.04 -11.51
CA VAL A 57 2.30 -21.80 -11.91
C VAL A 57 0.79 -21.91 -11.71
N ALA A 58 0.18 -23.03 -12.08
CA ALA A 58 -1.25 -23.27 -11.89
C ALA A 58 -1.64 -23.31 -10.40
N ALA A 59 -0.83 -23.95 -9.55
CA ALA A 59 -1.05 -23.99 -8.11
C ALA A 59 -0.95 -22.60 -7.47
N ILE A 60 0.07 -21.82 -7.85
CA ILE A 60 0.25 -20.43 -7.41
C ILE A 60 -0.96 -19.59 -7.81
N ARG A 61 -1.37 -19.62 -9.09
CA ARG A 61 -2.53 -18.86 -9.59
C ARG A 61 -3.81 -19.20 -8.82
N ARG A 62 -4.06 -20.49 -8.56
CA ARG A 62 -5.22 -20.94 -7.78
C ARG A 62 -5.21 -20.39 -6.36
N LYS A 63 -4.08 -20.52 -5.64
CA LYS A 63 -3.93 -20.01 -4.27
C LYS A 63 -4.03 -18.49 -4.22
N THR A 64 -3.51 -17.78 -5.22
CA THR A 64 -3.68 -16.33 -5.35
C THR A 64 -5.14 -15.97 -5.54
N ALA A 65 -5.86 -16.64 -6.44
CA ALA A 65 -7.29 -16.36 -6.66
C ALA A 65 -8.14 -16.59 -5.40
N GLU A 66 -7.87 -17.67 -4.66
CA GLU A 66 -8.54 -18.00 -3.40
C GLU A 66 -8.36 -16.87 -2.36
N HIS A 67 -7.13 -16.41 -2.15
CA HIS A 67 -6.86 -15.35 -1.17
C HIS A 67 -7.20 -13.94 -1.68
N ASN A 68 -7.33 -13.72 -2.98
CA ASN A 68 -7.72 -12.44 -3.57
C ASN A 68 -9.25 -12.19 -3.56
N ARG A 69 -10.00 -12.96 -2.77
CA ARG A 69 -11.45 -12.81 -2.63
C ARG A 69 -11.88 -11.40 -2.21
N ASN A 70 -11.29 -10.87 -1.13
CA ASN A 70 -11.55 -9.52 -0.64
C ASN A 70 -10.38 -8.98 0.21
N ASN A 71 -10.50 -7.75 0.72
CA ASN A 71 -9.42 -7.14 1.49
C ASN A 71 -9.07 -7.92 2.78
N VAL A 72 -10.04 -8.54 3.45
CA VAL A 72 -9.81 -9.32 4.66
C VAL A 72 -8.93 -10.54 4.37
N THR A 73 -9.27 -11.31 3.33
CA THR A 73 -8.51 -12.52 2.97
C THR A 73 -7.10 -12.19 2.49
N ARG A 74 -6.95 -11.12 1.69
CA ARG A 74 -5.64 -10.63 1.23
C ARG A 74 -4.74 -10.23 2.40
N THR A 75 -5.29 -9.42 3.30
CA THR A 75 -4.57 -8.90 4.46
C THR A 75 -4.11 -10.03 5.37
N ALA A 76 -4.95 -11.04 5.61
CA ALA A 76 -4.58 -12.22 6.38
C ALA A 76 -3.49 -13.05 5.70
N ALA A 77 -3.56 -13.23 4.38
CA ALA A 77 -2.58 -13.99 3.61
C ALA A 77 -1.17 -13.38 3.71
N TYR A 78 -1.04 -12.05 3.68
CA TYR A 78 0.22 -11.37 3.90
C TYR A 78 0.83 -11.63 5.28
N LEU A 79 0.03 -11.56 6.35
CA LEU A 79 0.50 -11.84 7.70
C LEU A 79 0.95 -13.30 7.83
N ALA A 80 0.11 -14.24 7.37
CA ALA A 80 0.41 -15.66 7.43
C ALA A 80 1.71 -15.99 6.68
N PHE A 81 1.93 -15.37 5.51
CA PHE A 81 3.17 -15.52 4.76
C PHE A 81 4.38 -14.97 5.54
N PHE A 82 4.28 -13.75 6.06
CA PHE A 82 5.35 -13.12 6.83
C PHE A 82 5.73 -13.93 8.09
N GLU A 83 4.77 -14.55 8.76
CA GLU A 83 5.06 -15.39 9.93
C GLU A 83 5.90 -16.63 9.60
N ARG A 84 5.80 -17.14 8.37
CA ARG A 84 6.64 -18.25 7.87
C ARG A 84 7.96 -17.77 7.29
N HIS A 85 7.99 -16.57 6.67
CA HIS A 85 9.15 -16.00 5.98
C HIS A 85 9.41 -14.57 6.45
N ARG A 86 9.96 -14.43 7.65
CA ARG A 86 10.18 -13.13 8.31
C ARG A 86 11.23 -12.28 7.63
N GLU A 87 12.08 -12.88 6.80
CA GLU A 87 13.05 -12.22 5.93
C GLU A 87 12.39 -11.37 4.83
N ILE A 88 11.10 -11.61 4.52
CA ILE A 88 10.36 -10.84 3.51
C ILE A 88 9.61 -9.69 4.19
N HIS A 89 10.34 -8.61 4.50
CA HIS A 89 9.78 -7.47 5.23
C HIS A 89 8.55 -6.85 4.55
N TRP A 90 8.54 -6.83 3.21
CA TRP A 90 7.42 -6.30 2.43
C TRP A 90 6.08 -6.97 2.78
N ALA A 91 6.06 -8.29 3.05
CA ALA A 91 4.80 -8.97 3.38
C ALA A 91 4.17 -8.41 4.66
N PHE A 92 4.97 -8.07 5.68
CA PHE A 92 4.44 -7.44 6.89
C PHE A 92 3.99 -6.00 6.66
N LEU A 93 4.75 -5.23 5.87
CA LEU A 93 4.35 -3.89 5.47
C LEU A 93 3.02 -3.92 4.69
N ALA A 94 2.88 -4.82 3.73
CA ALA A 94 1.67 -5.02 2.93
C ALA A 94 0.48 -5.41 3.81
N HIS A 95 0.67 -6.26 4.82
CA HIS A 95 -0.36 -6.54 5.82
C HIS A 95 -0.83 -5.26 6.52
N LEU A 96 0.09 -4.48 7.10
CA LEU A 96 -0.25 -3.26 7.85
C LEU A 96 -0.91 -2.19 6.97
N VAL A 97 -0.41 -1.99 5.75
CA VAL A 97 -0.99 -1.03 4.80
C VAL A 97 -2.33 -1.51 4.25
N SER A 98 -2.50 -2.81 3.99
CA SER A 98 -3.78 -3.35 3.49
C SER A 98 -4.89 -3.27 4.54
N ARG A 99 -4.55 -3.33 5.84
CA ARG A 99 -5.50 -3.00 6.91
C ARG A 99 -6.05 -1.57 6.78
N ASN A 100 -5.23 -0.63 6.30
CA ASN A 100 -5.68 0.74 6.01
C ASN A 100 -6.57 0.81 4.75
N GLY A 101 -6.43 -0.14 3.81
CA GLY A 101 -7.38 -0.27 2.72
C GLY A 101 -8.76 -0.67 3.25
N GLY A 102 -8.80 -1.67 4.13
CA GLY A 102 -10.02 -2.24 4.71
C GLY A 102 -10.92 -1.19 5.37
N TRP A 103 -10.39 -0.49 6.38
CA TRP A 103 -11.18 0.51 7.12
C TRP A 103 -11.60 1.73 6.28
N ASN A 104 -10.85 2.07 5.22
CA ASN A 104 -11.18 3.15 4.33
C ASN A 104 -12.34 2.73 3.42
N MET A 105 -12.46 1.44 3.09
CA MET A 105 -13.60 0.90 2.38
C MET A 105 -14.85 0.84 3.26
N THR A 106 -14.75 0.34 4.49
CA THR A 106 -15.92 0.19 5.39
C THR A 106 -16.44 1.52 5.91
N ASP A 107 -15.57 2.51 6.15
CA ASP A 107 -15.99 3.83 6.60
C ASP A 107 -16.89 4.55 5.60
N LEU A 108 -16.82 4.22 4.31
CA LEU A 108 -17.75 4.72 3.28
C LEU A 108 -19.20 4.29 3.52
N ARG A 109 -19.44 3.31 4.41
CA ARG A 109 -20.74 2.90 4.93
C ARG A 109 -20.83 3.07 6.46
N GLY A 110 -19.87 3.76 7.06
CA GLY A 110 -19.78 3.98 8.50
C GLY A 110 -20.58 5.19 8.99
N GLY A 111 -20.38 5.57 10.25
CA GLY A 111 -21.10 6.68 10.89
C GLY A 111 -20.53 8.07 10.64
N LEU A 112 -19.52 8.22 9.77
CA LEU A 112 -18.86 9.51 9.49
C LEU A 112 -18.89 9.88 8.00
N LEU A 113 -18.22 9.12 7.14
CA LEU A 113 -18.03 9.51 5.74
C LEU A 113 -19.31 9.66 4.92
N PRO A 114 -20.39 8.87 5.12
CA PRO A 114 -21.64 9.08 4.41
C PRO A 114 -22.28 10.47 4.62
N PHE A 115 -21.96 11.16 5.71
CA PHE A 115 -22.43 12.52 5.96
C PHE A 115 -21.52 13.60 5.35
N LEU A 116 -20.27 13.24 5.03
CA LEU A 116 -19.25 14.17 4.52
C LEU A 116 -19.05 14.05 3.00
N LEU A 117 -19.38 12.90 2.43
CA LEU A 117 -19.21 12.61 1.01
C LEU A 117 -20.55 12.56 0.28
N PRO A 118 -20.64 13.10 -0.94
CA PRO A 118 -21.81 12.93 -1.78
C PRO A 118 -22.07 11.45 -2.09
N GLU A 119 -23.32 11.01 -2.01
CA GLU A 119 -23.69 9.59 -2.21
C GLU A 119 -23.16 9.02 -3.53
N GLN A 120 -23.16 9.83 -4.61
CA GLN A 120 -22.67 9.43 -5.93
C GLN A 120 -21.19 9.05 -5.99
N ILE A 121 -20.37 9.43 -4.99
CA ILE A 121 -18.93 9.12 -4.96
C ILE A 121 -18.60 7.87 -4.14
N ILE A 122 -19.51 7.45 -3.25
CA ILE A 122 -19.27 6.35 -2.29
C ILE A 122 -18.95 5.04 -3.01
N ALA A 123 -19.80 4.60 -3.94
CA ALA A 123 -19.57 3.36 -4.68
C ALA A 123 -18.35 3.43 -5.62
N PRO A 124 -18.14 4.50 -6.43
CA PRO A 124 -16.91 4.66 -7.20
C PRO A 124 -15.63 4.66 -6.38
N LEU A 125 -15.63 5.30 -5.20
CA LEU A 125 -14.48 5.35 -4.30
C LEU A 125 -14.21 3.97 -3.68
N PHE A 126 -15.24 3.22 -3.29
CA PHE A 126 -15.10 1.83 -2.88
C PHE A 126 -14.46 0.99 -4.00
N LEU A 127 -14.98 1.06 -5.22
CA LEU A 127 -14.44 0.33 -6.37
C LEU A 127 -12.97 0.70 -6.64
N PHE A 128 -12.60 1.96 -6.49
CA PHE A 128 -11.22 2.41 -6.65
C PHE A 128 -10.29 1.77 -5.61
N LEU A 129 -10.67 1.81 -4.34
CA LEU A 129 -9.90 1.22 -3.24
C LEU A 129 -9.79 -0.30 -3.38
N GLU A 130 -10.91 -0.97 -3.64
CA GLU A 130 -10.98 -2.43 -3.77
C GLU A 130 -10.20 -2.91 -5.00
N ARG A 131 -10.35 -2.24 -6.15
CA ARG A 131 -9.62 -2.57 -7.37
C ARG A 131 -8.11 -2.39 -7.23
N ALA A 132 -7.66 -1.32 -6.59
CA ALA A 132 -6.25 -1.11 -6.29
C ALA A 132 -5.71 -2.27 -5.43
N ASN A 133 -6.36 -2.56 -4.29
CA ASN A 133 -5.93 -3.63 -3.38
C ASN A 133 -5.93 -5.01 -4.07
N ALA A 134 -6.92 -5.31 -4.90
CA ALA A 134 -7.02 -6.56 -5.63
C ALA A 134 -5.90 -6.72 -6.68
N LEU A 135 -5.55 -5.65 -7.40
CA LEU A 135 -4.46 -5.65 -8.39
C LEU A 135 -3.08 -5.79 -7.73
N ILE A 136 -2.85 -5.07 -6.64
CA ILE A 136 -1.61 -5.16 -5.84
C ILE A 136 -1.39 -6.61 -5.40
N PHE A 137 -2.41 -7.24 -4.83
CA PHE A 137 -2.31 -8.63 -4.38
C PHE A 137 -2.17 -9.62 -5.54
N HIS A 138 -2.90 -9.39 -6.64
CA HIS A 138 -2.82 -10.21 -7.84
C HIS A 138 -1.39 -10.29 -8.39
N ASP A 139 -0.64 -9.18 -8.33
CA ASP A 139 0.73 -9.12 -8.82
C ASP A 139 1.77 -9.57 -7.77
N ALA A 140 1.66 -9.11 -6.52
CA ALA A 140 2.70 -9.35 -5.52
C ALA A 140 2.62 -10.74 -4.86
N TYR A 141 1.42 -11.24 -4.54
CA TYR A 141 1.28 -12.50 -3.81
C TYR A 141 1.80 -13.73 -4.57
N PRO A 142 1.62 -13.86 -5.90
CA PRO A 142 2.27 -14.93 -6.67
C PRO A 142 3.80 -14.94 -6.53
N GLN A 143 4.44 -13.77 -6.45
CA GLN A 143 5.89 -13.66 -6.28
C GLN A 143 6.32 -14.23 -4.93
N LEU A 144 5.55 -13.92 -3.87
CA LEU A 144 5.77 -14.47 -2.53
C LEU A 144 5.65 -16.00 -2.53
N LEU A 145 4.62 -16.54 -3.16
CA LEU A 145 4.42 -17.99 -3.27
C LEU A 145 5.53 -18.67 -4.09
N LEU A 146 6.01 -18.02 -5.16
CA LEU A 146 7.12 -18.52 -5.96
C LEU A 146 8.42 -18.56 -5.16
N TYR A 147 8.66 -17.57 -4.30
CA TYR A 147 9.78 -17.58 -3.36
C TYR A 147 9.66 -18.71 -2.32
N GLU A 148 8.48 -18.90 -1.72
CA GLU A 148 8.22 -20.01 -0.78
C GLU A 148 8.49 -21.37 -1.44
N GLU A 149 8.06 -21.56 -2.69
CA GLU A 149 8.33 -22.78 -3.46
C GLU A 149 9.81 -22.93 -3.84
N SER A 150 10.49 -21.83 -4.18
CA SER A 150 11.93 -21.82 -4.46
C SER A 150 12.73 -22.26 -3.23
N LYS A 151 12.37 -21.75 -2.04
CA LYS A 151 12.96 -22.18 -0.77
C LYS A 151 12.72 -23.65 -0.48
N ARG A 152 11.49 -24.14 -0.69
CA ARG A 152 11.13 -25.54 -0.44
C ARG A 152 11.96 -26.52 -1.28
N ARG A 153 12.37 -26.08 -2.47
CA ARG A 153 13.17 -26.87 -3.43
C ARG A 153 14.65 -26.55 -3.42
N GLU A 154 15.07 -25.58 -2.62
CA GLU A 154 16.45 -25.07 -2.57
C GLU A 154 16.96 -24.62 -3.96
N THR A 155 16.06 -24.18 -4.84
CA THR A 155 16.36 -23.82 -6.23
C THR A 155 15.60 -22.55 -6.61
N PRO A 156 16.25 -21.50 -7.16
CA PRO A 156 15.55 -20.30 -7.58
C PRO A 156 14.64 -20.58 -8.79
N LEU A 157 13.35 -20.24 -8.68
CA LEU A 157 12.35 -20.44 -9.73
C LEU A 157 11.90 -19.12 -10.40
N PHE A 158 12.68 -18.04 -10.28
CA PHE A 158 12.27 -16.70 -10.71
C PHE A 158 12.13 -16.53 -12.23
N HIS A 159 12.61 -17.50 -13.02
CA HIS A 159 12.29 -17.58 -14.45
C HIS A 159 10.80 -17.83 -14.73
N LEU A 160 10.03 -18.26 -13.73
CA LEU A 160 8.57 -18.44 -13.84
C LEU A 160 7.76 -17.15 -13.61
N LEU A 161 8.39 -16.04 -13.20
CA LEU A 161 7.70 -14.76 -12.97
C LEU A 161 6.91 -14.25 -14.19
N PRO A 162 7.42 -14.32 -15.45
CA PRO A 162 6.64 -13.91 -16.62
C PRO A 162 5.38 -14.76 -16.82
N ALA A 163 5.42 -16.06 -16.48
CA ALA A 163 4.25 -16.93 -16.52
C ALA A 163 3.21 -16.54 -15.45
N LEU A 164 3.57 -15.72 -14.48
CA LEU A 164 2.66 -15.11 -13.49
C LEU A 164 2.27 -13.67 -13.88
N ALA A 165 2.64 -13.21 -15.07
CA ALA A 165 2.45 -11.84 -15.57
C ALA A 165 3.09 -10.75 -14.69
N VAL A 166 4.13 -11.12 -13.95
CA VAL A 166 4.93 -10.20 -13.14
C VAL A 166 5.91 -9.45 -14.04
N SER A 167 6.10 -8.17 -13.79
CA SER A 167 7.03 -7.31 -14.54
C SER A 167 8.46 -7.88 -14.56
N SER A 168 9.12 -7.76 -15.72
CA SER A 168 10.54 -8.11 -15.88
C SER A 168 11.45 -7.38 -14.88
N PHE A 169 11.01 -6.21 -14.39
CA PHE A 169 11.67 -5.48 -13.30
C PHE A 169 11.96 -6.36 -12.07
N MET A 170 11.05 -7.26 -11.70
CA MET A 170 11.14 -8.00 -10.44
C MET A 170 12.09 -9.19 -10.48
N LYS A 171 12.37 -9.76 -11.65
CA LYS A 171 13.25 -10.96 -11.78
C LYS A 171 14.64 -10.73 -11.16
N PRO A 172 15.43 -9.73 -11.58
CA PRO A 172 16.75 -9.50 -10.97
C PRO A 172 16.70 -9.09 -9.49
N MET A 173 15.57 -8.54 -9.03
CA MET A 173 15.37 -8.16 -7.62
C MET A 173 15.28 -9.41 -6.74
N TRP A 174 14.50 -10.40 -7.19
CA TRP A 174 14.37 -11.68 -6.52
C TRP A 174 15.66 -12.51 -6.58
N GLU A 175 16.34 -12.56 -7.73
CA GLU A 175 17.64 -13.21 -7.86
C GLU A 175 18.67 -12.60 -6.92
N HIS A 176 18.77 -11.27 -6.89
CA HIS A 176 19.69 -10.58 -5.99
C HIS A 176 19.36 -10.85 -4.51
N PHE A 177 18.07 -10.86 -4.15
CA PHE A 177 17.66 -11.20 -2.79
C PHE A 177 18.00 -12.64 -2.42
N TRP A 178 17.83 -13.60 -3.34
CA TRP A 178 18.21 -14.99 -3.14
C TRP A 178 19.72 -15.15 -2.88
N GLU A 179 20.54 -14.41 -3.63
CA GLU A 179 22.01 -14.42 -3.49
C GLU A 179 22.51 -13.75 -2.20
N THR A 180 21.85 -12.68 -1.75
CA THR A 180 22.41 -11.76 -0.74
C THR A 180 21.62 -11.63 0.55
N GLY A 181 20.34 -12.01 0.55
CA GLY A 181 19.42 -11.76 1.65
C GLY A 181 19.08 -10.27 1.87
N ASN A 182 19.33 -9.38 0.90
CA ASN A 182 19.08 -7.95 1.03
C ASN A 182 17.56 -7.61 1.03
N ALA A 183 16.92 -7.84 2.17
CA ALA A 183 15.48 -7.64 2.36
C ALA A 183 15.03 -6.19 2.16
N ALA A 184 15.91 -5.22 2.44
CA ALA A 184 15.58 -3.81 2.27
C ALA A 184 15.46 -3.42 0.80
N LEU A 185 16.41 -3.85 -0.04
CA LEU A 185 16.33 -3.60 -1.47
C LEU A 185 15.12 -4.30 -2.11
N LEU A 186 14.88 -5.57 -1.76
CA LEU A 186 13.69 -6.30 -2.25
C LEU A 186 12.39 -5.60 -1.86
N THR A 187 12.30 -5.10 -0.62
CA THR A 187 11.09 -4.41 -0.14
C THR A 187 10.84 -3.12 -0.90
N VAL A 188 11.89 -2.34 -1.19
CA VAL A 188 11.77 -1.14 -2.02
C VAL A 188 11.39 -1.50 -3.45
N ALA A 189 11.96 -2.57 -4.01
CA ALA A 189 11.58 -3.06 -5.34
C ALA A 189 10.10 -3.44 -5.43
N LEU A 190 9.59 -4.20 -4.45
CA LEU A 190 8.17 -4.56 -4.39
C LEU A 190 7.27 -3.32 -4.24
N ILE A 191 7.67 -2.30 -3.46
CA ILE A 191 6.95 -1.02 -3.38
C ILE A 191 6.90 -0.33 -4.76
N ILE A 192 8.03 -0.24 -5.46
CA ILE A 192 8.09 0.39 -6.79
C ILE A 192 7.18 -0.36 -7.76
N ASN A 193 7.34 -1.68 -7.81
CA ASN A 193 6.56 -2.55 -8.69
C ASN A 193 5.05 -2.40 -8.43
N GLU A 194 4.63 -2.40 -7.16
CA GLU A 194 3.24 -2.14 -6.78
C GLU A 194 2.72 -0.81 -7.34
N GLN A 195 3.45 0.29 -7.07
CA GLN A 195 2.98 1.63 -7.42
C GLN A 195 2.93 1.87 -8.93
N GLN A 196 3.84 1.25 -9.67
CA GLN A 196 3.85 1.27 -11.13
C GLN A 196 2.76 0.38 -11.73
N TYR A 197 2.56 -0.81 -11.16
CA TYR A 197 1.54 -1.75 -11.62
C TYR A 197 0.13 -1.14 -11.60
N ILE A 198 -0.21 -0.40 -10.54
CA ILE A 198 -1.51 0.26 -10.41
C ILE A 198 -1.63 1.58 -11.20
N GLN A 199 -0.52 2.18 -11.64
CA GLN A 199 -0.54 3.48 -12.33
C GLN A 199 -1.42 3.42 -13.58
N LEU A 200 -1.10 2.53 -14.52
CA LEU A 200 -1.89 2.38 -15.76
C LEU A 200 -3.25 1.73 -15.50
N ARG A 201 -3.32 0.79 -14.55
CA ARG A 201 -4.49 -0.08 -14.35
C ARG A 201 -5.58 0.53 -13.48
N VAL A 202 -5.26 1.53 -12.67
CA VAL A 202 -6.18 2.17 -11.73
C VAL A 202 -6.11 3.70 -11.83
N ILE A 203 -4.93 4.29 -11.66
CA ILE A 203 -4.79 5.74 -11.57
C ILE A 203 -5.14 6.40 -12.91
N GLU A 204 -4.68 5.82 -14.02
CA GLU A 204 -4.94 6.35 -15.35
C GLU A 204 -6.22 5.82 -16.00
N HIS A 205 -6.87 4.84 -15.37
CA HIS A 205 -8.07 4.22 -15.91
C HIS A 205 -9.21 5.26 -16.03
N PRO A 206 -9.83 5.43 -17.23
CA PRO A 206 -10.78 6.52 -17.48
C PRO A 206 -11.92 6.61 -16.47
N PHE A 207 -12.48 5.46 -16.08
CA PHE A 207 -13.56 5.40 -15.08
C PHE A 207 -13.14 6.05 -13.75
N PHE A 208 -11.96 5.72 -13.20
CA PHE A 208 -11.51 6.23 -11.92
C PHE A 208 -11.02 7.69 -12.02
N ARG A 209 -10.39 8.06 -13.14
CA ARG A 209 -10.02 9.46 -13.39
C ARG A 209 -11.24 10.38 -13.33
N THR A 210 -12.31 10.00 -14.03
CA THR A 210 -13.53 10.83 -14.13
C THR A 210 -14.36 10.78 -12.85
N ARG A 211 -14.51 9.61 -12.23
CA ARG A 211 -15.46 9.41 -11.11
C ARG A 211 -14.86 9.62 -9.71
N VAL A 212 -13.54 9.55 -9.57
CA VAL A 212 -12.86 9.61 -8.26
C VAL A 212 -11.77 10.68 -8.25
N LEU A 213 -10.79 10.61 -9.15
CA LEU A 213 -9.60 11.47 -9.07
C LEU A 213 -9.91 12.95 -9.37
N SER A 214 -10.87 13.23 -10.26
CA SER A 214 -11.38 14.59 -10.51
C SER A 214 -11.96 15.25 -9.25
N SER A 215 -12.53 14.45 -8.35
CA SER A 215 -13.13 14.88 -7.10
C SER A 215 -12.15 14.76 -5.93
N TRP A 216 -10.91 14.32 -6.16
CA TRP A 216 -9.93 14.07 -5.11
C TRP A 216 -9.57 15.30 -4.27
N PRO A 217 -9.42 16.51 -4.85
CA PRO A 217 -9.22 17.71 -4.04
C PRO A 217 -10.36 17.92 -3.04
N PHE A 218 -11.60 17.77 -3.49
CA PHE A 218 -12.79 17.84 -2.64
C PHE A 218 -12.82 16.71 -1.60
N ILE A 219 -12.51 15.47 -1.99
CA ILE A 219 -12.43 14.35 -1.04
C ILE A 219 -11.41 14.67 0.05
N VAL A 220 -10.19 15.10 -0.30
CA VAL A 220 -9.12 15.41 0.66
C VAL A 220 -9.50 16.58 1.58
N GLU A 221 -10.14 17.61 1.05
CA GLU A 221 -10.65 18.74 1.83
C GLU A 221 -11.72 18.30 2.84
N GLN A 222 -12.65 17.43 2.45
CA GLN A 222 -13.71 16.92 3.34
C GLN A 222 -13.23 15.79 4.27
N TRP A 223 -12.17 15.07 3.89
CA TRP A 223 -11.57 13.97 4.65
C TRP A 223 -10.65 14.39 5.78
N LEU A 224 -10.46 15.69 6.04
CA LEU A 224 -9.69 16.29 7.14
C LEU A 224 -8.94 15.28 8.04
N GLY A 225 -7.81 14.74 7.54
CA GLY A 225 -6.92 13.88 8.32
C GLY A 225 -7.10 12.35 8.20
N PHE A 226 -7.89 11.84 7.26
CA PHE A 226 -8.02 10.41 6.94
C PHE A 226 -7.23 9.96 5.70
N ASN A 227 -6.45 10.87 5.11
CA ASN A 227 -5.37 10.52 4.18
C ASN A 227 -4.13 9.97 4.91
N ASP A 228 -4.22 9.68 6.21
CA ASP A 228 -3.14 9.08 6.97
C ASP A 228 -3.09 7.56 6.72
N VAL A 229 -1.90 7.04 6.43
CA VAL A 229 -1.64 5.60 6.46
C VAL A 229 -1.02 5.30 7.81
N LEU A 230 -1.77 4.56 8.62
CA LEU A 230 -1.53 4.38 10.04
C LEU A 230 -1.05 2.96 10.35
N ILE A 231 -0.07 2.87 11.23
CA ILE A 231 0.50 1.64 11.76
C ILE A 231 0.11 1.57 13.23
N PRO A 232 -0.86 0.72 13.59
CA PRO A 232 -1.22 0.50 14.98
C PRO A 232 -0.14 -0.35 15.65
N TYR A 233 0.21 0.02 16.87
CA TYR A 233 1.16 -0.73 17.68
C TYR A 233 0.74 -0.74 19.15
N ALA A 234 0.99 -1.86 19.81
CA ALA A 234 0.69 -2.01 21.22
C ALA A 234 1.67 -1.17 22.07
N LYS A 235 1.14 -0.25 22.89
CA LYS A 235 1.88 0.57 23.87
C LYS A 235 1.29 0.34 25.27
N GLY A 236 1.78 -0.68 25.95
CA GLY A 236 1.20 -1.14 27.22
C GLY A 236 -0.18 -1.74 27.00
N ARG A 237 -1.20 -1.25 27.72
CA ARG A 237 -2.61 -1.65 27.56
C ARG A 237 -3.37 -0.83 26.51
N ARG A 238 -2.72 0.15 25.85
CA ARG A 238 -3.35 1.04 24.86
C ARG A 238 -2.77 0.78 23.47
N VAL A 239 -3.56 1.08 22.44
CA VAL A 239 -3.08 1.17 21.06
C VAL A 239 -2.56 2.57 20.83
N ALA A 240 -1.41 2.68 20.17
CA ALA A 240 -0.86 3.93 19.66
C ALA A 240 -0.70 3.82 18.14
N LEU A 241 -0.60 4.97 17.48
CA LEU A 241 -0.54 5.05 16.02
C LEU A 241 0.78 5.68 15.59
N ALA A 242 1.46 5.02 14.67
CA ALA A 242 2.51 5.63 13.88
C ALA A 242 2.06 5.76 12.42
N GLY A 243 2.79 6.46 11.56
CA GLY A 243 2.48 6.48 10.13
C GLY A 243 2.94 7.73 9.41
N THR A 244 2.31 7.98 8.27
CA THR A 244 2.51 9.22 7.51
C THR A 244 1.21 9.65 6.81
N THR A 245 1.18 10.90 6.35
CA THR A 245 0.06 11.46 5.60
C THR A 245 0.31 11.33 4.10
N VAL A 246 -0.67 10.80 3.37
CA VAL A 246 -0.67 10.75 1.91
C VAL A 246 -0.90 12.15 1.35
N ARG A 247 0.01 12.59 0.49
CA ARG A 247 -0.12 13.83 -0.31
C ARG A 247 -0.01 13.47 -1.78
N ASP A 248 -0.74 14.18 -2.63
CA ASP A 248 -0.66 14.07 -4.09
C ASP A 248 -0.72 12.62 -4.61
N PHE A 249 -1.74 11.87 -4.19
CA PHE A 249 -1.87 10.43 -4.47
C PHE A 249 -1.80 10.06 -5.97
N ALA A 250 -2.15 10.98 -6.86
CA ALA A 250 -2.06 10.75 -8.31
C ALA A 250 -0.61 10.58 -8.81
N ASP A 251 0.37 11.14 -8.10
CA ASP A 251 1.79 11.07 -8.46
C ASP A 251 2.44 9.77 -7.97
N VAL A 252 2.99 8.99 -8.90
CA VAL A 252 3.63 7.70 -8.61
C VAL A 252 4.89 7.84 -7.73
N HIS A 253 5.69 8.89 -7.90
CA HIS A 253 6.89 9.11 -7.08
C HIS A 253 6.52 9.44 -5.64
N HIS A 254 5.46 10.21 -5.43
CA HIS A 254 4.93 10.46 -4.08
C HIS A 254 4.41 9.19 -3.42
N ARG A 255 3.68 8.33 -4.15
CA ARG A 255 3.25 7.04 -3.60
C ARG A 255 4.41 6.12 -3.26
N ILE A 256 5.43 6.03 -4.13
CA ILE A 256 6.67 5.26 -3.85
C ILE A 256 7.35 5.81 -2.59
N HIS A 257 7.46 7.14 -2.46
CA HIS A 257 8.06 7.77 -1.30
C HIS A 257 7.29 7.50 0.01
N ILE A 258 5.95 7.48 -0.04
CA ILE A 258 5.11 7.11 1.10
C ILE A 258 5.38 5.66 1.51
N GLY A 259 5.37 4.72 0.56
CA GLY A 259 5.67 3.31 0.84
C GLY A 259 7.04 3.12 1.48
N LYS A 260 8.08 3.79 0.92
CA LYS A 260 9.42 3.80 1.51
C LYS A 260 9.44 4.40 2.92
N THR A 261 8.74 5.49 3.16
CA THR A 261 8.68 6.13 4.49
C THR A 261 8.05 5.21 5.53
N LEU A 262 6.95 4.53 5.19
CA LEU A 262 6.31 3.54 6.06
C LEU A 262 7.25 2.36 6.34
N TYR A 263 7.97 1.90 5.32
CA TYR A 263 8.99 0.86 5.50
C TYR A 263 10.11 1.32 6.44
N SER A 264 10.66 2.53 6.24
CA SER A 264 11.70 3.09 7.11
C SER A 264 11.24 3.23 8.55
N LEU A 265 10.00 3.67 8.77
CA LEU A 265 9.41 3.76 10.11
C LEU A 265 9.42 2.39 10.81
N LEU A 266 8.98 1.34 10.11
CA LEU A 266 9.00 -0.02 10.65
C LEU A 266 10.41 -0.56 10.85
N LEU A 267 11.33 -0.31 9.91
CA LEU A 267 12.67 -0.89 9.94
C LEU A 267 13.56 -0.24 11.01
N PHE A 268 13.52 1.09 11.15
CA PHE A 268 14.44 1.82 12.02
C PHE A 268 13.92 2.05 13.44
N ASP A 269 12.63 1.79 13.70
CA ASP A 269 12.08 1.77 15.06
C ASP A 269 11.72 0.35 15.49
N ALA A 270 12.68 -0.32 16.14
CA ALA A 270 12.50 -1.68 16.64
C ALA A 270 11.39 -1.82 17.70
N ARG A 271 11.03 -0.73 18.42
CA ARG A 271 9.93 -0.75 19.39
C ARG A 271 8.60 -0.73 18.65
N LEU A 272 8.46 0.16 17.65
CA LEU A 272 7.32 0.20 16.75
C LEU A 272 7.12 -1.16 16.07
N PHE A 273 8.16 -1.73 15.46
CA PHE A 273 8.07 -3.02 14.78
C PHE A 273 7.54 -4.14 15.67
N ARG A 274 8.11 -4.29 16.89
CA ARG A 274 7.64 -5.30 17.86
C ARG A 274 6.22 -5.04 18.32
N GLY A 275 5.87 -3.77 18.54
CA GLY A 275 4.51 -3.37 18.92
C GLY A 275 3.48 -3.66 17.82
N ALA A 276 3.84 -3.41 16.56
CA ALA A 276 3.02 -3.69 15.39
C ALA A 276 2.85 -5.21 15.18
N CYS A 277 3.93 -6.01 15.31
CA CYS A 277 3.84 -7.46 15.24
C CYS A 277 2.90 -8.02 16.30
N ARG A 278 3.01 -7.53 17.55
CA ARG A 278 2.12 -7.94 18.63
C ARG A 278 0.68 -7.56 18.34
N PHE A 279 0.44 -6.34 17.88
CA PHE A 279 -0.87 -5.87 17.49
C PHE A 279 -1.48 -6.77 16.40
N ALA A 280 -0.77 -7.00 15.29
CA ALA A 280 -1.25 -7.79 14.16
C ALA A 280 -1.63 -9.23 14.55
N ARG A 281 -0.91 -9.83 15.51
CA ARG A 281 -1.22 -11.17 16.02
C ARG A 281 -2.41 -11.22 16.97
N CYS A 282 -2.62 -10.16 17.74
CA CYS A 282 -3.67 -10.10 18.75
C CYS A 282 -4.99 -9.57 18.20
N VAL A 283 -4.95 -8.80 17.11
CA VAL A 283 -6.12 -8.14 16.54
C VAL A 283 -6.32 -8.66 15.11
N PRO A 284 -7.27 -9.59 14.90
CA PRO A 284 -7.70 -10.00 13.58
C PRO A 284 -8.16 -8.79 12.75
N HIS A 285 -7.96 -8.85 11.44
CA HIS A 285 -8.44 -7.79 10.54
C HIS A 285 -9.84 -8.13 10.06
N SER A 286 -10.81 -7.27 10.37
CA SER A 286 -12.22 -7.36 9.94
C SER A 286 -12.54 -6.38 8.80
N GLY A 287 -11.62 -5.46 8.51
CA GLY A 287 -11.90 -4.30 7.68
C GLY A 287 -12.56 -3.16 8.45
N SER A 288 -12.97 -3.33 9.71
CA SER A 288 -13.52 -2.25 10.53
C SER A 288 -12.41 -1.34 11.07
N ARG A 289 -12.74 -0.05 11.22
CA ARG A 289 -11.88 0.88 11.96
C ARG A 289 -11.80 0.57 13.45
N ALA A 290 -12.78 -0.18 13.98
CA ALA A 290 -12.77 -0.67 15.35
C ALA A 290 -11.55 -1.56 15.66
N ASP A 291 -10.97 -2.22 14.65
CA ASP A 291 -9.74 -3.00 14.82
C ASP A 291 -8.58 -2.13 15.32
N PHE A 292 -8.47 -0.89 14.81
CA PHE A 292 -7.36 0.01 15.11
C PHE A 292 -7.65 0.88 16.34
N TRP A 293 -8.87 1.37 16.45
CA TRP A 293 -9.23 2.43 17.40
C TRP A 293 -10.57 2.14 18.13
N PRO A 294 -10.66 1.01 18.86
CA PRO A 294 -11.91 0.50 19.45
C PRO A 294 -12.53 1.43 20.51
N GLN A 295 -11.76 2.39 21.03
CA GLN A 295 -12.23 3.42 21.95
C GLN A 295 -13.15 4.46 21.30
N SER A 296 -13.10 4.62 19.97
CA SER A 296 -13.93 5.59 19.26
C SER A 296 -14.80 4.96 18.17
N PHE A 297 -14.52 3.70 17.79
CA PHE A 297 -15.24 2.99 16.75
C PHE A 297 -15.81 1.67 17.27
N ALA A 298 -16.97 1.29 16.75
CA ALA A 298 -17.65 0.03 17.04
C ALA A 298 -18.15 -0.62 15.75
N GLU A 299 -18.04 -1.95 15.68
CA GLU A 299 -18.57 -2.73 14.56
C GLU A 299 -20.10 -2.66 14.49
N THR A 300 -20.77 -2.57 15.64
CA THR A 300 -22.23 -2.44 15.74
C THR A 300 -22.59 -1.08 16.33
N PRO A 301 -23.70 -0.44 15.91
CA PRO A 301 -24.17 0.81 16.51
C PRO A 301 -24.46 0.62 18.01
N ASP A 302 -23.79 1.39 18.86
CA ASP A 302 -23.95 1.33 20.32
C ASP A 302 -24.37 2.67 20.95
N GLY A 303 -24.60 3.70 20.13
CA GLY A 303 -24.99 5.05 20.55
C GLY A 303 -23.87 5.90 21.16
N HIS A 304 -22.66 5.34 21.34
CA HIS A 304 -21.53 6.02 22.00
C HIS A 304 -20.33 6.21 21.06
N ARG A 305 -20.01 5.18 20.26
CA ARG A 305 -18.89 5.16 19.31
C ARG A 305 -19.39 5.33 17.89
N PHE A 306 -18.47 5.70 17.00
CA PHE A 306 -18.77 5.75 15.57
C PHE A 306 -18.95 4.34 15.03
N TYR A 307 -20.04 4.13 14.30
CA TYR A 307 -20.25 2.92 13.55
C TYR A 307 -19.15 2.78 12.48
N SER A 308 -18.46 1.64 12.46
CA SER A 308 -17.56 1.24 11.38
C SER A 308 -17.76 -0.25 11.15
N PRO A 309 -18.57 -0.65 10.16
CA PRO A 309 -18.95 -2.05 9.97
C PRO A 309 -17.76 -2.94 9.60
N ARG A 310 -17.97 -4.24 9.65
CA ARG A 310 -17.07 -5.21 9.01
C ARG A 310 -17.15 -5.10 7.49
N LEU A 311 -16.11 -5.56 6.79
CA LEU A 311 -16.10 -5.50 5.32
C LEU A 311 -17.27 -6.26 4.71
N GLU A 312 -17.55 -7.47 5.19
CA GLU A 312 -18.62 -8.35 4.70
C GLU A 312 -20.03 -7.80 4.93
N GLU A 313 -20.20 -6.93 5.91
CA GLU A 313 -21.47 -6.24 6.20
C GLU A 313 -21.63 -4.97 5.35
N ALA A 314 -20.52 -4.31 5.02
CA ALA A 314 -20.51 -3.06 4.28
C ALA A 314 -20.58 -3.26 2.76
N TRP A 315 -19.92 -4.30 2.25
CA TRP A 315 -19.68 -4.49 0.82
C TRP A 315 -19.67 -5.98 0.44
N PRO A 316 -20.25 -6.35 -0.71
CA PRO A 316 -20.15 -7.71 -1.22
C PRO A 316 -18.74 -7.99 -1.76
N ASP A 317 -18.39 -9.28 -1.84
CA ASP A 317 -17.21 -9.72 -2.58
C ASP A 317 -17.36 -9.37 -4.07
N LEU A 318 -16.29 -8.83 -4.66
CA LEU A 318 -16.26 -8.46 -6.07
C LEU A 318 -15.31 -9.36 -6.86
N ALA A 319 -15.81 -9.90 -7.97
CA ALA A 319 -14.97 -10.56 -8.95
C ALA A 319 -14.20 -9.50 -9.77
N HIS A 320 -12.88 -9.67 -9.86
CA HIS A 320 -12.00 -8.75 -10.56
C HIS A 320 -11.44 -9.39 -11.84
N PRO A 321 -11.66 -8.79 -13.03
CA PRO A 321 -10.98 -9.24 -14.24
C PRO A 321 -9.52 -8.78 -14.24
N PHE A 322 -8.59 -9.67 -14.61
CA PHE A 322 -7.15 -9.39 -14.67
C PHE A 322 -6.61 -9.62 -16.08
N HIS A 323 -7.10 -8.85 -17.05
CA HIS A 323 -6.76 -9.04 -18.47
C HIS A 323 -5.53 -8.27 -18.95
N ASP A 324 -5.10 -7.23 -18.21
CA ASP A 324 -3.96 -6.42 -18.59
C ASP A 324 -2.66 -7.02 -18.07
N HIS A 325 -1.94 -7.73 -18.94
CA HIS A 325 -0.66 -8.37 -18.68
C HIS A 325 0.55 -7.58 -19.22
N ARG A 326 0.35 -6.31 -19.62
CA ARG A 326 1.45 -5.48 -20.14
C ARG A 326 2.50 -5.29 -19.04
N ASP A 327 3.76 -5.47 -19.42
CA ASP A 327 4.87 -5.09 -18.55
C ASP A 327 4.93 -3.55 -18.46
N TRP A 328 4.99 -3.02 -17.24
CA TRP A 328 5.10 -1.59 -17.01
C TRP A 328 6.55 -1.11 -17.13
N PHE A 329 7.53 -2.02 -17.02
CA PHE A 329 8.94 -1.66 -17.00
C PHE A 329 9.46 -1.36 -18.41
N THR A 330 9.40 -0.08 -18.77
CA THR A 330 9.84 0.41 -20.09
C THR A 330 10.90 1.51 -20.01
N ASP A 331 11.20 2.01 -18.80
CA ASP A 331 12.16 3.09 -18.55
C ASP A 331 13.07 2.73 -17.37
N GLU A 332 14.37 2.62 -17.64
CA GLU A 332 15.38 2.28 -16.63
C GLU A 332 15.58 3.39 -15.59
N ALA A 333 15.15 4.63 -15.84
CA ALA A 333 15.28 5.72 -14.89
C ALA A 333 14.64 5.40 -13.52
N ILE A 334 13.60 4.56 -13.51
CA ILE A 334 12.95 4.11 -12.27
C ILE A 334 13.91 3.33 -11.34
N MET A 335 14.98 2.75 -11.87
CA MET A 335 16.00 2.03 -11.08
C MET A 335 16.69 2.96 -10.08
N GLN A 336 16.79 4.27 -10.36
CA GLN A 336 17.32 5.25 -9.40
C GLN A 336 16.46 5.33 -8.14
N ALA A 337 15.17 5.00 -8.23
CA ALA A 337 14.30 4.91 -7.06
C ALA A 337 14.68 3.73 -6.14
N LEU A 338 15.61 2.84 -6.50
CA LEU A 338 16.13 1.82 -5.59
C LEU A 338 17.28 2.32 -4.71
N GLU A 339 17.92 3.44 -5.07
CA GLU A 339 19.19 3.87 -4.46
C GLU A 339 19.06 4.17 -2.96
N THR A 340 17.95 4.79 -2.57
CA THR A 340 17.83 5.41 -1.24
C THR A 340 16.54 5.07 -0.52
N LEU A 341 16.66 4.98 0.80
CA LEU A 341 15.57 4.86 1.74
C LEU A 341 15.55 6.13 2.63
N PRO A 342 14.42 6.85 2.73
CA PRO A 342 14.35 8.07 3.53
C PRO A 342 14.46 7.77 5.02
N LEU A 343 15.11 8.64 5.79
CA LEU A 343 15.07 8.58 7.25
C LEU A 343 13.86 9.34 7.79
N PRO A 344 12.96 8.70 8.55
CA PRO A 344 11.80 9.38 9.10
C PRO A 344 12.20 10.24 10.30
N ALA A 345 11.69 11.47 10.36
CA ALA A 345 11.95 12.39 11.48
C ALA A 345 11.25 11.95 12.78
N SER A 346 9.98 11.52 12.68
CA SER A 346 9.19 10.88 13.73
C SER A 346 7.95 10.26 13.08
N GLY A 347 7.50 9.12 13.59
CA GLY A 347 6.31 8.43 13.10
C GLY A 347 5.06 8.62 13.94
N ASP A 348 5.13 9.17 15.16
CA ASP A 348 3.96 9.20 16.07
C ASP A 348 2.84 10.07 15.51
N MET A 349 1.67 9.46 15.30
CA MET A 349 0.48 10.11 14.77
C MET A 349 -0.67 10.14 15.77
N THR A 350 -0.50 9.60 16.98
CA THR A 350 -1.60 9.34 17.91
C THR A 350 -2.42 10.58 18.22
N SER A 351 -1.78 11.62 18.78
CA SER A 351 -2.47 12.86 19.14
C SER A 351 -2.95 13.66 17.93
N ARG A 352 -2.29 13.49 16.77
CA ARG A 352 -2.74 14.13 15.53
C ARG A 352 -4.03 13.47 15.02
N TYR A 353 -4.06 12.14 15.03
CA TYR A 353 -5.22 11.35 14.65
C TYR A 353 -6.43 11.66 15.54
N GLU A 354 -6.23 11.75 16.86
CA GLU A 354 -7.29 12.15 17.81
C GLU A 354 -7.88 13.53 17.47
N ARG A 355 -7.04 14.52 17.17
CA ARG A 355 -7.50 15.86 16.75
C ARG A 355 -8.29 15.82 15.44
N HIS A 356 -7.80 15.10 14.44
CA HIS A 356 -8.49 14.95 13.15
C HIS A 356 -9.86 14.30 13.33
N LEU A 357 -9.96 13.26 14.17
CA LEU A 357 -11.22 12.58 14.44
C LEU A 357 -12.26 13.50 15.08
N VAL A 358 -11.84 14.37 16.01
CA VAL A 358 -12.72 15.40 16.62
C VAL A 358 -13.21 16.41 15.59
N MET A 359 -12.32 16.86 14.69
CA MET A 359 -12.70 17.80 13.61
C MET A 359 -13.74 17.16 12.68
N MET A 360 -13.52 15.92 12.24
CA MET A 360 -14.45 15.20 11.36
C MET A 360 -15.79 14.92 12.04
N LYS A 361 -15.79 14.55 13.32
CA LYS A 361 -17.02 14.42 14.11
C LYS A 361 -17.86 15.70 14.03
N THR A 362 -17.19 16.84 14.23
CA THR A 362 -17.84 18.16 14.24
C THR A 362 -18.41 18.48 12.86
N ALA A 363 -17.65 18.23 11.79
CA ALA A 363 -18.09 18.41 10.41
C ALA A 363 -19.29 17.51 10.06
N ALA A 364 -19.25 16.22 10.44
CA ALA A 364 -20.32 15.27 10.15
C ALA A 364 -21.62 15.65 10.88
N ILE A 365 -21.54 16.08 12.15
CA ILE A 365 -22.70 16.59 12.90
C ILE A 365 -23.28 17.85 12.25
N ALA A 366 -22.43 18.77 11.77
CA ALA A 366 -22.88 19.98 11.09
C ALA A 366 -23.59 19.65 9.77
N ALA A 367 -23.01 18.75 8.96
CA ALA A 367 -23.58 18.31 7.68
C ALA A 367 -24.91 17.57 7.83
N ALA A 368 -25.04 16.73 8.86
CA ALA A 368 -26.29 16.04 9.18
C ALA A 368 -27.41 17.01 9.58
N LYS A 369 -27.09 18.09 10.31
CA LYS A 369 -28.07 19.12 10.66
C LYS A 369 -28.55 19.92 9.45
N SER A 370 -27.65 20.26 8.51
CA SER A 370 -28.01 21.01 7.31
C SER A 370 -28.82 20.22 6.28
N THR A 371 -28.81 18.88 6.36
CA THR A 371 -29.65 18.02 5.49
C THR A 371 -31.03 17.75 6.10
N SER A 372 -31.20 17.97 7.40
CA SER A 372 -32.49 17.86 8.11
C SER A 372 -33.30 19.16 8.17
N SER A 373 -32.72 20.27 7.71
CA SER A 373 -33.35 21.59 7.56
C SER A 373 -33.64 21.87 6.09
#